data_AF-A0A2A6D702-F1
#
_entry.id   AF-A0A2A6D702-F1
#
_cell.length_a   1.000
_cell.length_b   1.000
_cell.length_c   1.000
_cell.angle_alpha   90.00
_cell.angle_beta   90.00
_cell.angle_gamma   90.00
#
_symmetry.space_group_name_H-M   'P 1'
#
loop_
_entity.id
_entity.type
_entity.pdbx_description
1 polymer ?
#
loop_
_entity_poly.entity_id
_entity_poly.type
_entity_poly.pdbx_seq_one_letter_code
_entity_poly.pdbx_strand_id
1 'polypeptide(L)'
;MKQTIFLRSKQQQQSAINAILAIPLDEKSPHEVHIKEPKRTKAQNDRLWPMLHDVSQQVLWHGNRYDEADWKDIFTALWLKTKKQNQRSAPGIDGGVVMFGVRTSKMRKASMTELIEIMFWFGSERNVRWSDDSRREYEWSQRKGKAA
;
A
#
# COMPACT_ATOMS: atom_id res chain seq x y z
N MET A 1 9.71 12.79 2.83
CA MET A 1 8.59 12.08 3.49
C MET A 1 7.28 12.76 3.08
N LYS A 2 6.26 12.01 2.62
CA LYS A 2 4.99 12.57 2.16
C LYS A 2 3.96 12.57 3.30
N GLN A 3 3.55 13.74 3.77
CA GLN A 3 2.51 13.89 4.78
C GLN A 3 1.18 14.29 4.12
N THR A 4 0.06 13.71 4.54
CA THR A 4 -1.28 14.09 4.07
C THR A 4 -2.15 14.42 5.28
N ILE A 5 -2.64 15.65 5.35
CA ILE A 5 -3.52 16.14 6.43
C ILE A 5 -4.94 16.26 5.87
N PHE A 6 -5.90 15.55 6.45
CA PHE A 6 -7.30 15.65 6.06
C PHE A 6 -7.96 16.82 6.77
N LEU A 7 -8.40 17.84 6.03
CA LEU A 7 -9.09 19.02 6.56
C LEU A 7 -10.57 18.71 6.84
N ARG A 8 -10.88 18.17 8.02
CA ARG A 8 -12.25 17.89 8.48
C ARG A 8 -12.70 18.79 9.62
N SER A 9 -11.78 19.54 10.23
CA SER A 9 -12.00 20.39 11.40
C SER A 9 -11.04 21.58 11.41
N LYS A 10 -11.37 22.61 12.22
CA LYS A 10 -10.49 23.78 12.43
C LYS A 10 -9.15 23.42 13.05
N GLN A 11 -9.10 22.40 13.91
CA GLN A 11 -7.85 21.90 14.49
C GLN A 11 -6.90 21.35 13.41
N GLN A 12 -7.42 20.56 12.46
CA GLN A 12 -6.63 20.03 11.34
C GLN A 12 -6.17 21.13 10.38
N GLN A 13 -7.00 22.15 10.17
CA GLN A 13 -6.62 23.35 9.42
C GLN A 13 -5.43 24.06 10.10
N GLN A 14 -5.49 24.26 11.42
CA GLN A 14 -4.40 24.90 12.15
C GLN A 14 -3.11 24.07 12.14
N SER A 15 -3.24 22.75 12.28
CA SER A 15 -2.11 21.82 12.19
C SER A 15 -1.42 21.90 10.82
N ALA A 16 -2.19 21.97 9.73
CA ALA A 16 -1.64 22.13 8.38
C ALA A 16 -0.92 23.48 8.20
N ILE A 17 -1.48 24.58 8.72
CA ILE A 17 -0.83 25.90 8.69
C ILE A 17 0.50 25.86 9.43
N ASN A 18 0.51 25.32 10.64
CA ASN A 18 1.73 25.23 11.45
C ASN A 18 2.81 24.38 10.76
N ALA A 19 2.40 23.28 10.10
CA ALA A 19 3.32 22.46 9.32
C ALA A 19 3.94 23.23 8.16
N ILE A 20 3.14 24.01 7.40
CA ILE A 20 3.64 24.83 6.29
C ILE A 20 4.63 25.89 6.79
N LEU A 21 4.32 26.55 7.90
CA LEU A 21 5.19 27.59 8.48
C LEU A 21 6.51 27.05 9.03
N ALA A 22 6.56 25.77 9.40
CA ALA A 22 7.78 25.13 9.91
C ALA A 22 8.71 24.63 8.80
N ILE A 23 8.30 24.66 7.53
CA ILE A 23 9.10 24.18 6.40
C ILE A 23 10.14 25.24 5.99
N PRO A 24 11.44 24.89 5.91
CA PRO A 24 12.46 25.78 5.37
C PRO A 24 12.19 26.10 3.89
N LEU A 25 12.32 27.38 3.53
CA LEU A 25 12.20 27.84 2.15
C LEU A 25 13.57 27.70 1.46
N ASP A 26 13.62 26.99 0.35
CA ASP A 26 14.82 26.78 -0.48
C ASP A 26 14.43 26.89 -1.97
N GLU A 27 15.18 27.71 -2.70
CA GLU A 27 14.99 27.91 -4.15
C GLU A 27 15.47 26.72 -4.97
N LYS A 28 16.50 26.00 -4.50
CA LYS A 28 17.09 24.85 -5.20
C LYS A 28 16.36 23.55 -4.89
N SER A 29 15.71 23.45 -3.73
CA SER A 29 14.92 22.30 -3.30
C SER A 29 13.60 22.73 -2.65
N PRO A 30 12.66 23.29 -3.44
CA PRO A 30 11.40 23.78 -2.89
C PRO A 30 10.50 22.64 -2.42
N HIS A 31 9.66 22.94 -1.45
CA HIS A 31 8.59 22.04 -1.01
C HIS A 31 7.29 22.36 -1.76
N GLU A 32 6.65 21.33 -2.31
CA GLU A 32 5.36 21.46 -2.99
C GLU A 32 4.18 21.22 -2.03
N VAL A 33 3.14 22.08 -2.12
CA VAL A 33 1.88 21.92 -1.39
C VAL A 33 0.77 21.54 -2.35
N HIS A 34 0.14 20.38 -2.13
CA HIS A 34 -1.02 19.94 -2.93
C HIS A 34 -2.32 20.08 -2.12
N ILE A 35 -3.23 20.93 -2.59
CA ILE A 35 -4.61 21.00 -2.10
C ILE A 35 -5.49 20.27 -3.11
N LYS A 36 -6.16 19.21 -2.66
CA LYS A 36 -7.06 18.40 -3.49
C LYS A 36 -8.24 17.95 -2.67
N GLU A 37 -9.40 17.80 -3.31
CA GLU A 37 -10.50 17.05 -2.72
C GLU A 37 -9.99 15.64 -2.35
N PRO A 38 -10.39 15.08 -1.20
CA PRO A 38 -10.11 13.68 -0.94
C PRO A 38 -10.71 12.89 -2.10
N LYS A 39 -9.96 11.92 -2.65
CA LYS A 39 -10.55 10.98 -3.60
C LYS A 39 -11.79 10.40 -2.91
N ARG A 40 -12.99 10.69 -3.44
CA ARG A 40 -14.30 10.32 -2.85
C ARG A 40 -14.38 8.85 -2.48
N THR A 41 -13.54 8.02 -3.10
CA THR A 41 -13.20 6.67 -2.68
C THR A 41 -11.69 6.51 -2.69
N LYS A 42 -11.13 5.92 -1.61
CA LYS A 42 -9.81 5.30 -1.66
C LYS A 42 -9.86 4.31 -2.84
N ALA A 43 -8.98 4.49 -3.83
CA ALA A 43 -8.94 3.56 -4.95
C ALA A 43 -8.76 2.15 -4.36
N GLN A 44 -9.38 1.12 -4.95
CA GLN A 44 -9.33 -0.23 -4.39
C GLN A 44 -7.88 -0.68 -4.10
N ASN A 45 -6.94 -0.18 -4.88
CA ASN A 45 -5.51 -0.51 -4.82
C ASN A 45 -4.78 0.27 -3.74
N ASP A 46 -5.33 1.42 -3.34
CA ASP A 46 -4.80 2.20 -2.23
C ASP A 46 -5.05 1.45 -0.90
N ARG A 47 -6.00 0.50 -0.88
CA ARG A 47 -6.39 -0.29 0.30
C ARG A 47 -5.30 -1.23 0.79
N LEU A 48 -4.36 -1.62 -0.08
CA LEU A 48 -3.28 -2.53 0.28
C LEU A 48 -2.20 -1.84 1.13
N TRP A 49 -1.96 -0.55 0.89
CA TRP A 49 -0.79 0.15 1.45
C TRP A 49 -0.68 0.15 2.97
N PRO A 50 -1.75 0.30 3.77
CA PRO A 50 -1.63 0.19 5.22
C PRO A 50 -1.04 -1.16 5.67
N MET A 51 -1.49 -2.26 5.05
CA MET A 51 -0.99 -3.60 5.38
C MET A 51 0.45 -3.78 4.94
N LEU A 52 0.79 -3.30 3.74
CA LEU A 52 2.16 -3.34 3.23
C LEU A 52 3.12 -2.54 4.12
N HIS A 53 2.67 -1.38 4.60
CA HIS A 53 3.40 -0.56 5.56
C HIS A 53 3.62 -1.30 6.87
N ASP A 54 2.55 -1.86 7.47
CA ASP A 54 2.66 -2.61 8.73
C ASP A 54 3.64 -3.79 8.61
N VAL A 55 3.63 -4.51 7.48
CA VAL A 55 4.56 -5.61 7.20
C VAL A 55 6.00 -5.08 7.03
N SER A 56 6.19 -4.06 6.20
CA SER A 56 7.51 -3.47 5.92
C SER A 56 8.23 -3.00 7.19
N GLN A 57 7.50 -2.40 8.13
CA GLN A 57 8.07 -1.93 9.38
C GLN A 57 8.49 -3.05 10.35
N GLN A 58 7.82 -4.21 10.26
CA GLN A 58 7.89 -5.25 11.30
C GLN A 58 8.63 -6.52 10.87
N VAL A 59 8.69 -6.82 9.56
CA VAL A 59 9.17 -8.11 9.07
C VAL A 59 10.57 -7.99 8.46
N LEU A 60 11.52 -8.72 9.05
CA LEU A 60 12.80 -9.03 8.43
C LEU A 60 12.66 -10.34 7.64
N TRP A 61 12.87 -10.29 6.32
CA TRP A 61 12.65 -11.42 5.41
C TRP A 61 13.96 -11.94 4.85
N HIS A 62 14.34 -13.17 5.23
CA HIS A 62 15.63 -13.78 4.87
C HIS A 62 16.83 -12.83 5.09
N GLY A 63 16.84 -12.11 6.21
CA GLY A 63 17.92 -11.18 6.57
C GLY A 63 17.80 -9.78 5.94
N ASN A 64 16.81 -9.54 5.09
CA ASN A 64 16.63 -8.26 4.39
C ASN A 64 15.37 -7.52 4.84
N ARG A 65 15.42 -6.19 4.81
CA ARG A 65 14.23 -5.33 4.89
C ARG A 65 13.79 -4.94 3.49
N TYR A 66 12.49 -4.93 3.29
CA TYR A 66 11.84 -4.57 2.04
C TYR A 66 10.85 -3.44 2.29
N ASP A 67 10.75 -2.51 1.34
CA ASP A 67 9.78 -1.43 1.41
C ASP A 67 8.37 -1.92 1.04
N GLU A 68 7.37 -1.04 1.11
CA GLU A 68 5.99 -1.41 0.82
C GLU A 68 5.77 -1.83 -0.65
N ALA A 69 6.55 -1.28 -1.58
CA ALA A 69 6.43 -1.60 -2.99
C ALA A 69 7.03 -2.99 -3.29
N ASP A 70 8.16 -3.32 -2.66
CA ASP A 70 8.77 -4.65 -2.71
C ASP A 70 7.85 -5.71 -2.11
N TRP A 71 7.28 -5.45 -0.92
CA TRP A 71 6.31 -6.35 -0.30
C TRP A 71 5.08 -6.56 -1.18
N LYS A 72 4.60 -5.52 -1.88
CA LYS A 72 3.50 -5.66 -2.85
C LYS A 72 3.87 -6.65 -3.95
N ASP A 73 5.09 -6.59 -4.45
CA ASP A 73 5.55 -7.48 -5.52
C ASP A 73 5.70 -8.93 -5.00
N ILE A 74 6.20 -9.12 -3.78
CA ILE A 74 6.25 -10.44 -3.12
C ILE A 74 4.85 -11.04 -2.96
N PHE A 75 3.89 -10.30 -2.41
CA PHE A 75 2.54 -10.81 -2.19
C PHE A 75 1.79 -11.06 -3.50
N THR A 76 1.96 -10.20 -4.50
CA THR A 76 1.31 -10.41 -5.80
C THR A 76 1.91 -11.56 -6.58
N ALA A 77 3.21 -11.85 -6.44
CA ALA A 77 3.83 -13.06 -6.96
C ALA A 77 3.23 -14.34 -6.32
N LEU A 78 3.03 -14.33 -5.00
CA LEU A 78 2.33 -15.43 -4.31
C LEU A 78 0.88 -15.56 -4.79
N TRP A 79 0.15 -14.46 -4.93
CA TRP A 79 -1.22 -14.48 -5.46
C TRP A 79 -1.30 -15.06 -6.88
N LEU A 80 -0.38 -14.70 -7.78
CA LEU A 80 -0.33 -15.32 -9.12
C LEU A 80 -0.13 -16.84 -9.04
N LYS A 81 0.72 -17.30 -8.12
CA LYS A 81 0.93 -18.73 -7.86
C LYS A 81 -0.35 -19.43 -7.40
N THR A 82 -1.16 -18.82 -6.52
CA THR A 82 -2.45 -19.39 -6.12
C THR A 82 -3.45 -19.47 -7.28
N LYS A 83 -3.30 -18.59 -8.27
CA LYS A 83 -4.08 -18.60 -9.52
C LYS A 83 -3.52 -19.50 -10.62
N LYS A 84 -2.41 -20.21 -10.37
CA LYS A 84 -1.67 -20.97 -11.39
C LYS A 84 -1.32 -20.11 -12.61
N GLN A 85 -1.05 -18.82 -12.38
CA GLN A 85 -0.64 -17.87 -13.40
C GLN A 85 0.84 -17.57 -13.25
N ASN A 86 1.53 -17.43 -14.37
CA ASN A 86 2.94 -17.05 -14.38
C ASN A 86 3.08 -15.53 -14.25
N GLN A 87 4.10 -15.09 -13.53
CA GLN A 87 4.49 -13.69 -13.54
C GLN A 87 5.01 -13.34 -14.94
N ARG A 88 4.58 -12.18 -15.44
CA ARG A 88 5.03 -11.69 -16.73
C ARG A 88 6.50 -11.30 -16.65
N SER A 89 7.27 -11.65 -17.67
CA SER A 89 8.68 -11.29 -17.78
C SER A 89 9.04 -10.93 -19.22
N ALA A 90 10.21 -10.33 -19.39
CA ALA A 90 10.82 -10.07 -20.69
C ALA A 90 12.36 -10.12 -20.57
N PRO A 91 13.09 -10.33 -21.69
CA PRO A 91 14.52 -10.09 -21.72
C PRO A 91 14.84 -8.64 -21.36
N GLY A 92 15.83 -8.46 -20.49
CA GLY A 92 16.38 -7.17 -20.12
C GLY A 92 17.23 -6.58 -21.24
N ILE A 93 17.36 -5.26 -21.23
CA ILE A 93 18.22 -4.54 -22.20
C ILE A 93 19.69 -4.97 -22.05
N ASP A 94 20.08 -5.39 -20.85
CA ASP A 94 21.39 -5.94 -20.49
C ASP A 94 21.53 -7.46 -20.74
N GLY A 95 20.50 -8.10 -21.31
CA GLY A 95 20.46 -9.56 -21.50
C GLY A 95 19.98 -10.36 -20.29
N GLY A 96 19.60 -9.70 -19.19
CA GLY A 96 18.98 -10.35 -18.03
C GLY A 96 17.51 -10.72 -18.23
N VAL A 97 16.81 -11.06 -17.15
CA VAL A 97 15.35 -11.24 -17.13
C VAL A 97 14.73 -10.15 -16.26
N VAL A 98 13.80 -9.39 -16.84
CA VAL A 98 13.01 -8.39 -16.10
C VAL A 98 11.67 -9.02 -15.74
N MET A 99 11.38 -9.09 -14.46
CA MET A 99 10.09 -9.52 -13.93
C MET A 99 9.18 -8.31 -13.76
N PHE A 100 7.96 -8.37 -14.31
CA PHE A 100 6.99 -7.28 -14.15
C PHE A 100 6.13 -7.51 -12.91
N GLY A 101 6.08 -6.50 -12.03
CA GLY A 101 5.14 -6.49 -10.91
C GLY A 101 3.69 -6.47 -11.38
N VAL A 102 2.79 -7.04 -10.57
CA VAL A 102 1.35 -7.02 -10.88
C VAL A 102 0.82 -5.61 -10.71
N ARG A 103 0.11 -5.12 -11.75
CA ARG A 103 -0.60 -3.85 -11.69
C ARG A 103 -1.87 -4.02 -10.86
N THR A 104 -1.73 -3.98 -9.54
CA THR A 104 -2.85 -4.05 -8.60
C THR A 104 -3.89 -2.99 -8.95
N SER A 105 -3.45 -1.86 -9.52
CA SER A 105 -4.29 -0.79 -10.09
C SER A 105 -5.47 -1.26 -10.97
N LYS A 106 -5.31 -2.40 -11.64
CA LYS A 106 -6.26 -3.00 -12.59
C LYS A 106 -6.98 -4.24 -12.05
N MET A 107 -6.74 -4.63 -10.80
CA MET A 107 -7.38 -5.80 -10.21
C MET A 107 -8.87 -5.58 -10.01
N ARG A 108 -9.64 -6.64 -10.20
CA ARG A 108 -11.05 -6.68 -9.80
C ARG A 108 -11.14 -6.74 -8.28
N LYS A 109 -12.27 -6.30 -7.73
CA LYS A 109 -12.55 -6.33 -6.29
C LYS A 109 -12.30 -7.72 -5.66
N ALA A 110 -12.73 -8.80 -6.31
CA ALA A 110 -12.54 -10.16 -5.79
C ALA A 110 -11.05 -10.50 -5.62
N SER A 111 -10.23 -10.23 -6.64
CA SER A 111 -8.79 -10.43 -6.60
C SER A 111 -8.10 -9.55 -5.55
N MET A 112 -8.61 -8.34 -5.32
CA MET A 112 -8.15 -7.46 -4.24
C MET A 112 -8.44 -8.05 -2.86
N THR A 113 -9.66 -8.59 -2.65
CA THR A 113 -10.03 -9.26 -1.39
C THR A 113 -9.11 -10.45 -1.10
N GLU A 114 -8.84 -11.30 -2.10
CA GLU A 114 -7.93 -12.44 -1.95
C GLU A 114 -6.50 -12.00 -1.59
N LEU A 115 -6.00 -10.93 -2.21
CA LEU A 115 -4.68 -10.39 -1.89
C LEU A 115 -4.61 -9.84 -0.46
N ILE A 116 -5.68 -9.18 0.01
CA ILE A 116 -5.81 -8.74 1.41
C ILE A 116 -5.76 -9.93 2.36
N GLU A 117 -6.46 -11.02 2.04
CA GLU A 117 -6.47 -12.24 2.86
C GLU A 117 -5.09 -12.88 2.93
N ILE A 118 -4.36 -12.95 1.80
CA ILE A 118 -2.97 -13.45 1.77
C ILE A 118 -2.08 -12.63 2.72
N MET A 119 -2.17 -11.30 2.71
CA MET A 119 -1.36 -10.44 3.58
C MET A 119 -1.72 -10.64 5.06
N PHE A 120 -3.01 -10.78 5.37
CA PHE A 120 -3.47 -11.02 6.74
C PHE A 120 -3.05 -12.39 7.27
N TRP A 121 -3.14 -13.43 6.45
CA TRP A 121 -2.60 -14.76 6.78
C TRP A 121 -1.11 -14.68 7.07
N PHE A 122 -0.34 -14.10 6.16
CA PHE A 122 1.11 -13.95 6.32
C PHE A 122 1.48 -13.18 7.59
N GLY A 123 0.83 -12.03 7.83
CA GLY A 123 1.13 -11.23 9.01
C GLY A 123 0.70 -11.92 10.30
N SER A 124 -0.33 -12.76 10.28
CA SER A 124 -0.73 -13.57 11.45
C SER A 124 0.34 -14.59 11.82
N GLU A 125 0.90 -15.30 10.84
CA GLU A 125 2.02 -16.24 11.08
C GLU A 125 3.27 -15.55 11.63
N ARG A 126 3.43 -14.25 11.37
CA ARG A 126 4.59 -13.44 11.77
C ARG A 126 4.31 -12.47 12.91
N ASN A 127 3.15 -12.58 13.55
CA ASN A 127 2.74 -11.70 14.66
C ASN A 127 2.81 -10.20 14.33
N VAL A 128 2.50 -9.83 13.08
CA VAL A 128 2.42 -8.43 12.65
C VAL A 128 1.29 -7.73 13.40
N ARG A 129 1.62 -6.59 14.03
CA ARG A 129 0.64 -5.73 14.69
C ARG A 129 -0.01 -4.84 13.64
N TRP A 130 -1.26 -5.15 13.30
CA TRP A 130 -2.03 -4.38 12.34
C TRP A 130 -2.52 -3.06 12.92
N SER A 131 -2.27 -1.97 12.19
CA SER A 131 -2.83 -0.65 12.43
C SER A 131 -4.34 -0.62 12.23
N ASP A 132 -5.01 0.40 12.77
CA ASP A 132 -6.45 0.59 12.57
C ASP A 132 -6.81 0.72 11.09
N ASP A 133 -5.93 1.32 10.29
CA ASP A 133 -6.09 1.42 8.84
C ASP A 133 -6.11 0.03 8.20
N SER A 134 -5.17 -0.84 8.53
CA SER A 134 -5.13 -2.23 8.04
C SER A 134 -6.36 -3.03 8.45
N ARG A 135 -6.79 -2.91 9.71
CA ARG A 135 -7.99 -3.58 10.22
C ARG A 135 -9.25 -3.17 9.47
N ARG A 136 -9.43 -1.86 9.20
CA ARG A 136 -10.57 -1.37 8.41
C ARG A 136 -10.61 -1.93 6.99
N GLU A 137 -9.45 -2.10 6.36
CA GLU A 137 -9.37 -2.67 5.01
C GLU A 137 -9.66 -4.17 4.99
N TYR A 138 -9.25 -4.90 6.04
CA TYR A 138 -9.63 -6.30 6.22
C TYR A 138 -11.12 -6.47 6.46
N GLU A 139 -11.73 -5.69 7.36
CA GLU A 139 -13.18 -5.71 7.55
C GLU A 139 -13.93 -5.41 6.25
N TRP A 140 -13.44 -4.45 5.46
CA TRP A 140 -14.02 -4.16 4.14
C TRP A 140 -13.96 -5.37 3.20
N SER A 141 -12.87 -6.15 3.25
CA SER A 141 -12.71 -7.36 2.43
C SER A 141 -13.73 -8.43 2.84
N GLN A 142 -14.02 -8.54 4.15
CA GLN A 142 -14.95 -9.53 4.72
C GLN A 142 -16.44 -9.19 4.53
N ARG A 143 -16.82 -7.91 4.42
CA ARG A 143 -18.23 -7.46 4.30
C ARG A 143 -19.01 -8.00 3.11
N LYS A 144 -18.38 -8.66 2.13
CA LYS A 144 -19.05 -9.22 0.95
C LYS A 144 -18.99 -10.75 0.85
N GLY A 145 -18.25 -11.44 1.73
CA GLY A 145 -18.22 -12.90 1.78
C GLY A 145 -19.46 -13.54 2.41
N LYS A 146 -20.34 -12.74 3.05
CA LYS A 146 -21.57 -13.19 3.73
C LYS A 146 -22.88 -12.91 2.96
N ALA A 147 -22.78 -12.44 1.71
CA ALA A 147 -23.95 -12.24 0.84
C ALA A 147 -23.77 -13.09 -0.42
N ALA A 148 -23.86 -14.40 -0.23
CA ALA A 148 -24.05 -15.43 -1.25
C ALA A 148 -24.89 -16.55 -0.62
#